data_AF-A0A0N4WZM1-F1
#
_entry.id   AF-A0A0N4WZM1-F1
#
_cell.length_a   1.000
_cell.length_b   1.000
_cell.length_c   1.000
_cell.angle_alpha   90.00
_cell.angle_beta   90.00
_cell.angle_gamma   90.00
#
_symmetry.space_group_name_H-M   'P 1'
#
loop_
_entity.id
_entity.type
_entity.pdbx_description
1 polymer ?
#
loop_
_entity_poly.entity_id
_entity_poly.type
_entity_poly.pdbx_seq_one_letter_code
_entity_poly.pdbx_strand_id
1 'polypeptide(L)' 'MHVIDHLNEPYDYSSIMHYGPYAFSGSGKKTILPRKSGAERMGQRIAFSDGDIRKINKLYQCSNSVNGNSIVENDQVGF' A
#
# COMPACT_ATOMS: atom_id res chain seq x y z
N MET A 1 -2.08 -25.32 7.54
CA MET A 1 -1.02 -24.37 7.14
C MET A 1 -1.65 -23.32 6.23
N HIS A 2 -2.00 -22.17 6.79
CA HIS A 2 -2.37 -20.97 6.01
C HIS A 2 -1.20 -20.00 6.16
N VAL A 3 -0.44 -19.80 5.09
CA VAL A 3 0.79 -18.98 5.14
C VAL A 3 0.48 -17.50 4.84
N ILE A 4 -0.75 -17.20 4.46
CA ILE A 4 -1.19 -15.85 4.09
C ILE A 4 -2.45 -15.51 4.89
N ASP A 5 -2.36 -14.43 5.66
CA ASP A 5 -3.50 -13.78 6.30
C ASP A 5 -3.74 -12.43 5.62
N HIS A 6 -4.97 -12.20 5.18
CA HIS A 6 -5.38 -10.95 4.53
C HIS A 6 -5.90 -9.90 5.52
N LEU A 7 -6.05 -10.23 6.80
CA LEU A 7 -6.53 -9.34 7.87
C LEU A 7 -7.85 -8.64 7.53
N ASN A 8 -8.70 -9.34 6.77
CA ASN A 8 -10.00 -8.85 6.27
C ASN A 8 -9.89 -7.55 5.46
N GLU A 9 -8.76 -7.31 4.78
CA GLU A 9 -8.51 -6.16 3.91
C GLU A 9 -8.52 -6.57 2.42
N PRO A 10 -9.11 -5.75 1.52
CA PRO A 10 -9.16 -6.05 0.10
C PRO A 10 -7.77 -5.98 -0.56
N TYR A 11 -7.70 -6.46 -1.80
CA TYR A 11 -6.49 -6.32 -2.62
C TYR A 11 -6.27 -4.85 -2.98
N ASP A 12 -5.11 -4.32 -2.59
CA ASP A 12 -4.76 -2.92 -2.78
C ASP A 12 -3.72 -2.77 -3.90
N TYR A 13 -4.17 -2.33 -5.08
CA TYR A 13 -3.30 -2.03 -6.22
C TYR A 13 -2.35 -0.85 -5.95
N SER A 14 -2.69 0.03 -5.00
CA SER A 14 -1.88 1.16 -4.58
C SER A 14 -0.93 0.85 -3.41
N SER A 15 -0.94 -0.39 -2.89
CA SER A 15 -0.01 -0.82 -1.85
C SER A 15 1.45 -0.56 -2.26
N ILE A 16 2.26 -0.07 -1.32
CA ILE A 16 3.69 0.15 -1.53
C ILE A 16 4.43 -1.16 -1.82
N MET A 17 3.85 -2.29 -1.37
CA MET A 17 4.36 -3.63 -1.59
C MET A 17 3.98 -4.22 -2.95
N HIS A 18 3.07 -3.57 -3.69
CA HIS A 18 2.65 -4.06 -5.00
C HIS A 18 3.76 -3.86 -6.04
N TYR A 19 3.97 -4.84 -6.92
CA TYR A 19 4.89 -4.67 -8.06
C TYR A 19 4.34 -3.70 -9.10
N GLY A 20 5.23 -2.97 -9.78
CA GLY A 20 4.85 -2.17 -10.93
C GLY A 20 4.47 -3.03 -12.14
N PRO A 21 3.77 -2.46 -13.14
CA PRO A 21 3.23 -3.21 -14.27
C PRO A 21 4.31 -3.87 -15.16
N TYR A 22 5.57 -3.45 -15.08
CA TYR A 22 6.69 -3.96 -15.87
C TYR A 22 7.72 -4.76 -15.04
N ALA A 23 7.40 -5.08 -13.79
CA ALA A 23 8.33 -5.78 -12.91
C ALA A 23 8.87 -7.07 -13.55
N PHE A 24 10.19 -7.22 -13.55
CA PHE A 24 10.93 -8.37 -14.12
C PHE A 24 10.70 -8.62 -15.62
N SER A 25 10.22 -7.62 -16.38
CA SER A 25 10.06 -7.76 -17.83
C SER A 25 11.40 -7.72 -18.55
N GLY A 26 11.73 -8.79 -19.29
CA GLY A 26 12.89 -8.81 -20.20
C GLY A 26 12.60 -8.21 -21.59
N SER A 27 11.33 -8.04 -21.95
CA SER A 27 10.90 -7.57 -23.28
C SER A 27 10.33 -6.15 -23.29
N GLY A 28 10.32 -5.47 -22.13
CA GLY A 28 9.69 -4.16 -21.96
C GLY A 28 8.16 -4.18 -21.97
N LYS A 29 7.52 -5.36 -22.11
CA LYS A 29 6.07 -5.50 -22.05
C LYS A 29 5.58 -5.58 -20.60
N LYS A 30 4.34 -5.15 -20.34
CA LYS A 30 3.72 -5.27 -19.02
C LYS A 30 3.63 -6.76 -18.63
N THR A 31 4.11 -7.09 -17.45
CA THR A 31 4.03 -8.43 -16.83
C THR A 31 2.81 -8.55 -15.93
N ILE A 32 2.29 -7.44 -15.42
CA ILE A 32 1.11 -7.39 -14.55
C ILE A 32 0.09 -6.41 -15.16
N LEU A 33 -1.13 -6.91 -15.39
CA LEU A 33 -2.25 -6.15 -15.94
C LEU A 33 -3.38 -6.10 -14.91
N PRO A 34 -3.88 -4.92 -14.54
CA PRO A 34 -4.95 -4.81 -13.57
C PRO A 34 -6.27 -5.25 -14.20
N ARG A 35 -7.12 -5.91 -13.42
CA ARG A 35 -8.52 -6.21 -13.83
C ARG A 35 -9.48 -5.05 -13.53
N LYS A 36 -9.11 -4.17 -12.59
CA LYS A 36 -9.87 -2.98 -12.22
C LYS A 36 -9.44 -1.81 -13.10
N SER A 37 -10.39 -1.11 -13.70
CA SER A 37 -10.15 0.13 -14.44
C SER A 37 -9.54 1.20 -13.53
N GLY A 38 -8.51 1.91 -13.99
CA GLY A 38 -7.87 2.99 -13.23
C GLY A 38 -6.77 2.52 -12.28
N ALA A 39 -6.45 1.21 -12.25
CA ALA A 39 -5.39 0.64 -11.43
C ALA A 39 -4.07 0.44 -12.20
N GLU A 40 -3.89 1.11 -13.34
CA GLU A 40 -2.70 1.00 -14.19
C GLU A 40 -1.46 1.63 -13.55
N ARG A 41 -1.66 2.50 -12.55
CA ARG A 41 -0.61 3.17 -11.76
C ARG A 41 -0.12 2.35 -10.55
N MET A 42 -0.35 1.04 -10.54
CA MET A 42 0.16 0.14 -9.50
C MET A 42 1.69 0.21 -9.37
N GLY A 43 2.20 -0.11 -8.17
CA GLY A 43 3.64 -0.13 -7.91
C GLY A 43 4.26 1.23 -7.55
N GLN A 44 3.47 2.12 -6.98
CA GLN A 44 3.98 3.35 -6.36
C GLN A 44 4.98 3.04 -5.23
N ARG A 45 5.92 3.95 -4.98
CA ARG A 45 6.97 3.84 -3.94
C ARG A 45 7.11 5.13 -3.11
N ILE A 46 6.06 5.95 -3.07
CA ILE A 46 6.07 7.28 -2.45
C ILE A 46 5.65 7.20 -0.99
N ALA A 47 4.55 6.53 -0.69
CA ALA A 47 3.98 6.49 0.66
C ALA A 47 3.21 5.18 0.90
N PHE A 48 2.86 4.90 2.16
CA PHE A 48 1.94 3.81 2.46
C PHE A 48 0.55 4.13 1.92
N SER A 49 -0.11 3.11 1.37
CA SER A 49 -1.55 3.19 1.09
C SER A 49 -2.36 3.06 2.38
N ASP A 50 -3.62 3.50 2.36
CA ASP A 50 -4.52 3.28 3.49
C ASP A 50 -4.68 1.78 3.82
N GLY A 51 -4.62 0.91 2.80
CA GLY A 51 -4.65 -0.54 2.97
C GLY A 51 -3.43 -1.08 3.70
N ASP A 52 -2.23 -0.56 3.42
CA ASP A 52 -0.99 -0.92 4.13
C ASP A 52 -1.08 -0.54 5.62
N ILE A 53 -1.51 0.69 5.91
CA ILE A 53 -1.66 1.21 7.28
C ILE A 53 -2.66 0.37 8.07
N ARG A 54 -3.85 0.10 7.50
CA ARG A 54 -4.86 -0.73 8.16
C ARG A 54 -4.36 -2.14 8.45
N LYS A 55 -3.64 -2.77 7.51
CA LYS A 55 -3.08 -4.12 7.72
C LYS A 55 -2.06 -4.15 8.85
N ILE A 56 -1.11 -3.21 8.88
CA ILE A 56 -0.09 -3.14 9.93
C ILE A 56 -0.77 -2.91 11.30
N ASN A 57 -1.71 -1.96 11.39
CA ASN A 57 -2.41 -1.68 12.64
C ASN A 57 -3.21 -2.88 13.15
N LYS A 58 -3.89 -3.62 12.27
CA LYS A 58 -4.59 -4.86 12.63
C LYS A 58 -3.64 -5.96 13.10
N LEU A 59 -2.52 -6.16 12.40
CA LEU A 59 -1.55 -7.20 12.71
C LEU A 59 -0.94 -7.00 14.10
N TYR A 60 -0.59 -5.76 14.43
CA TYR A 60 0.05 -5.40 15.70
C TYR A 60 -0.93 -4.94 16.79
N GLN A 61 -2.24 -5.01 16.53
CA GLN A 61 -3.28 -4.61 17.48
C GLN A 61 -3.09 -3.17 18.00
N CYS A 62 -2.67 -2.26 17.10
CA CYS A 62 -2.51 -0.86 17.44
C CYS A 62 -3.86 -0.29 17.89
N SER A 63 -3.92 0.27 19.10
CA SER A 63 -5.09 0.98 19.59
C SER A 63 -5.17 2.36 18.95
N ASN A 64 -6.37 2.86 18.67
CA ASN A 64 -6.58 4.24 18.21
C ASN A 64 -6.25 5.30 19.28
N SER A 65 -5.65 4.89 20.41
CA SER A 65 -5.21 5.79 21.45
C SER A 65 -3.95 6.50 20.99
N VAL A 66 -4.15 7.65 20.34
CA VAL A 66 -3.12 8.69 20.27
C VAL A 66 -2.89 9.22 21.68
N ASN A 67 -2.09 8.49 22.47
CA ASN A 67 -1.48 8.98 23.71
C ASN A 67 -0.01 9.27 23.44
N GLY A 68 0.23 10.21 22.54
CA GLY A 68 1.53 10.75 22.22
C GLY A 68 1.31 12.16 21.72
N ASN A 69 1.92 13.13 22.38
CA ASN A 69 1.85 14.55 22.04
C ASN A 69 1.90 14.73 20.52
N SER A 70 0.84 15.29 19.96
CA SER A 70 0.77 15.70 18.57
C SER A 70 1.93 16.64 18.26
N ILE A 71 3.01 16.10 17.68
CA ILE A 71 3.86 16.90 16.82
C ILE A 71 3.00 17.22 15.60
N VAL A 72 2.63 18.49 15.51
CA VAL A 72 2.00 19.05 14.33
C VAL A 72 3.08 18.99 13.24
N GLU A 73 3.06 17.96 12.39
CA GLU A 73 3.81 17.99 11.14
C GLU A 73 3.12 19.01 10.23
N ASN A 74 3.54 20.26 10.38
CA ASN A 74 3.39 21.29 9.36
C ASN A 74 4.31 20.94 8.18
N ASP A 75 3.95 19.93 7.39
CA ASP A 75 4.53 19.74 6.06
C ASP A 75 3.44 19.92 5.00
N GLN A 76 2.94 21.16 4.94
CA GLN A 76 2.63 21.75 3.65
C GLN A 76 3.97 22.06 2.96
N VAL A 77 4.50 21.09 2.21
CA VAL A 77 5.37 21.42 1.09
C VAL A 77 4.62 21.03 -0.17
N GLY A 78 3.99 22.05 -0.76
CA GLY A 78 3.47 21.96 -2.10
C GLY A 78 4.59 21.67 -3.10
N PHE A 79 4.27 20.80 -4.05
CA PHE A 79 4.74 20.86 -5.42
C PHE A 79 3.53 20.70 -6.33
#